data_AF-X0TQ16-F1
#
_entry.id   AF-X0TQ16-F1
#
_cell.length_a   1.000
_cell.length_b   1.000
_cell.length_c   1.000
_cell.angle_alpha   90.00
_cell.angle_beta   90.00
_cell.angle_gamma   90.00
#
_symmetry.space_group_name_H-M   'P 1'
#
loop_
_entity.id
_entity.type
_entity.pdbx_description
1 polymer ?
#
loop_
_entity_poly.entity_id
_entity_poly.type
_entity_poly.pdbx_seq_one_letter_code
_entity_poly.pdbx_strand_id
1 'polypeptide(L)'
;LRNKGWCSTLKKIADLGLLEEEEKDWTGLTYKDFLKKLMNNPAEEDIKKALSAHLNIEENSDIIKRYEWLGLLSDEPLPLEKGSPLNILGAIMLEKLQYAEGERDMIMLQHQFIASYPGDKKEKITSTLIDFGIPHGDTSMGRTVGLPAAISTKLILEGKIDKTGVHIPVTPEIYTPILQELKGLDIVFKEKKEEI
;
A
#
# COMPACT_ATOMS: atom_id res chain seq x y z
N LEU A 1 -4.91 -3.91 -4.79
CA LEU A 1 -6.09 -3.86 -3.90
C LEU A 1 -5.87 -2.81 -2.81
N ARG A 2 -6.92 -2.08 -2.43
CA ARG A 2 -6.93 -1.09 -1.33
C ARG A 2 -8.30 -1.08 -0.67
N ASN A 3 -8.37 -0.69 0.60
CA ASN A 3 -9.64 -0.51 1.31
C ASN A 3 -10.44 0.66 0.73
N LYS A 4 -11.77 0.62 0.90
CA LYS A 4 -12.68 1.68 0.43
C LYS A 4 -12.27 3.03 1.01
N GLY A 5 -12.34 4.08 0.20
CA GLY A 5 -11.97 5.44 0.61
C GLY A 5 -10.48 5.77 0.47
N TRP A 6 -9.58 4.78 0.32
CA TRP A 6 -8.15 5.03 0.12
C TRP A 6 -7.88 5.89 -1.12
N CYS A 7 -8.33 5.42 -2.29
CA CYS A 7 -8.00 6.08 -3.55
C CYS A 7 -8.57 7.50 -3.65
N SER A 8 -9.80 7.74 -3.16
CA SER A 8 -10.40 9.08 -3.17
C SER A 8 -9.67 10.03 -2.21
N THR A 9 -9.21 9.55 -1.05
CA THR A 9 -8.42 10.34 -0.11
C THR A 9 -7.05 10.70 -0.70
N LEU A 10 -6.34 9.72 -1.28
CA LEU A 10 -5.02 9.94 -1.89
C LEU A 10 -5.11 10.82 -3.14
N LYS A 11 -6.20 10.75 -3.91
CA LYS A 11 -6.43 11.68 -5.02
C LYS A 11 -6.47 13.13 -4.54
N LYS A 12 -7.13 13.41 -3.41
CA LYS A 12 -7.18 14.76 -2.84
C LYS A 12 -5.85 15.19 -2.22
N ILE A 13 -5.05 14.25 -1.73
CA ILE A 13 -3.65 14.51 -1.32
C ILE A 13 -2.84 14.98 -2.53
N ALA A 14 -2.97 14.29 -3.67
CA ALA A 14 -2.33 14.70 -4.92
C ALA A 14 -2.83 16.08 -5.40
N ASP A 15 -4.14 16.32 -5.35
CA ASP A 15 -4.74 17.60 -5.77
C ASP A 15 -4.29 18.79 -4.93
N LEU A 16 -3.93 18.57 -3.65
CA LEU A 16 -3.34 19.58 -2.77
C LEU A 16 -1.86 19.86 -3.04
N GLY A 17 -1.19 19.09 -3.90
CA GLY A 17 0.26 19.18 -4.09
C GLY A 17 1.08 18.58 -2.94
N LEU A 18 0.48 17.71 -2.12
CA LEU A 18 1.20 17.04 -1.02
C LEU A 18 2.16 15.93 -1.50
N LEU A 19 2.11 15.59 -2.79
CA LEU A 19 3.02 14.60 -3.41
C LEU A 19 4.15 15.26 -4.20
N GLU A 20 4.26 16.59 -4.15
CA GLU A 20 5.36 17.31 -4.79
C GLU A 20 6.69 16.99 -4.10
N GLU A 21 7.74 16.83 -4.92
CA GLU A 21 9.09 16.43 -4.47
C GLU A 21 10.06 17.60 -4.37
N GLU A 22 9.65 18.80 -4.80
CA GLU A 22 10.49 20.00 -4.72
C GLU A 22 10.68 20.44 -3.26
N GLU A 23 11.95 20.50 -2.82
CA GLU A 23 12.30 20.96 -1.49
C GLU A 23 12.09 22.46 -1.30
N LYS A 24 11.51 22.83 -0.17
CA LYS A 24 11.23 24.22 0.20
C LYS A 24 11.54 24.46 1.67
N ASP A 25 11.67 25.74 2.01
CA ASP A 25 11.80 26.19 3.40
C ASP A 25 10.41 26.46 4.00
N TRP A 26 10.15 25.79 5.12
CA TRP A 26 8.93 25.83 5.91
C TRP A 26 9.21 26.19 7.37
N THR A 27 10.39 26.77 7.66
CA THR A 27 10.80 27.14 9.00
C THR A 27 9.72 27.98 9.71
N GLY A 28 9.36 27.54 10.92
CA GLY A 28 8.38 28.24 11.76
C GLY A 28 6.91 28.08 11.34
N LEU A 29 6.60 27.23 10.36
CA LEU A 29 5.22 26.95 9.97
C LEU A 29 4.62 25.78 10.75
N THR A 30 3.30 25.86 10.96
CA THR A 30 2.49 24.74 11.42
C THR A 30 1.95 23.91 10.25
N TYR A 31 1.34 22.76 10.51
CA TYR A 31 0.61 22.01 9.48
C TYR A 31 -0.52 22.82 8.83
N LYS A 32 -1.26 23.61 9.62
CA LYS A 32 -2.31 24.50 9.10
C LYS A 32 -1.72 25.57 8.17
N ASP A 33 -0.62 26.22 8.55
CA ASP A 33 0.03 27.24 7.72
C ASP A 33 0.59 26.63 6.43
N PHE A 34 1.15 25.43 6.54
CA PHE A 34 1.63 24.66 5.39
C PHE A 34 0.52 24.37 4.39
N LEU A 35 -0.64 23.87 4.84
CA LEU A 35 -1.79 23.64 3.95
C LEU A 35 -2.29 24.94 3.32
N LYS A 36 -2.35 26.04 4.09
CA LYS A 36 -2.72 27.36 3.55
C LYS A 36 -1.76 27.77 2.43
N LYS A 37 -0.45 27.59 2.63
CA LYS A 37 0.57 27.91 1.64
C LYS A 37 0.44 27.05 0.38
N LEU A 38 0.12 25.76 0.50
CA LEU A 38 -0.17 24.88 -0.65
C LEU A 38 -1.42 25.31 -1.44
N MET A 39 -2.42 25.86 -0.75
CA MET A 39 -3.63 26.43 -1.36
C MET A 39 -3.45 27.87 -1.86
N ASN A 40 -2.21 28.39 -1.94
CA ASN A 40 -1.89 29.77 -2.29
C ASN A 40 -2.48 30.83 -1.35
N ASN A 41 -2.46 30.58 -0.03
CA ASN A 41 -2.89 31.47 1.05
C ASN A 41 -4.31 32.01 0.84
N PRO A 42 -5.34 31.15 0.93
CA PRO A 42 -6.73 31.56 0.76
C PRO A 42 -7.13 32.60 1.83
N ALA A 43 -8.04 33.50 1.46
CA ALA A 43 -8.57 34.51 2.37
C ALA A 43 -9.46 33.94 3.49
N GLU A 44 -10.01 32.74 3.28
CA GLU A 44 -10.80 32.02 4.28
C GLU A 44 -9.91 31.56 5.44
N GLU A 45 -10.25 31.98 6.66
CA GLU A 45 -9.47 31.69 7.86
C GLU A 45 -9.70 30.26 8.36
N ASP A 46 -10.93 29.75 8.20
CA ASP A 46 -11.31 28.38 8.56
C ASP A 46 -10.71 27.38 7.56
N ILE A 47 -9.74 26.60 8.03
CA ILE A 47 -9.01 25.64 7.20
C ILE A 47 -9.93 24.60 6.54
N LYS A 48 -11.02 24.20 7.19
CA LYS A 48 -11.95 23.19 6.64
C LYS A 48 -12.72 23.76 5.47
N LYS A 49 -13.18 25.00 5.59
CA LYS A 49 -13.86 25.73 4.50
C LYS A 49 -12.92 26.00 3.35
N ALA A 50 -11.69 26.43 3.64
CA ALA A 50 -10.67 26.65 2.64
C ALA A 50 -10.35 25.36 1.85
N LEU A 51 -10.15 24.23 2.53
CA LEU A 51 -9.93 22.93 1.91
C LEU A 51 -11.14 22.46 1.09
N SER A 52 -12.35 22.61 1.64
CA SER A 52 -13.60 22.25 0.97
C SER A 52 -13.77 23.00 -0.36
N ALA A 53 -13.56 24.31 -0.34
CA ALA A 53 -13.62 25.16 -1.53
C ALA A 53 -12.51 24.82 -2.53
N HIS A 54 -11.26 24.67 -2.07
CA HIS A 54 -10.12 24.38 -2.92
C HIS A 54 -10.22 23.01 -3.61
N LEU A 55 -10.69 21.99 -2.89
CA LEU A 55 -10.77 20.62 -3.38
C LEU A 55 -12.11 20.27 -4.02
N ASN A 56 -13.08 21.18 -3.99
CA ASN A 56 -14.46 20.99 -4.45
C ASN A 56 -15.10 19.75 -3.81
N ILE A 57 -15.11 19.72 -2.47
CA ILE A 57 -15.71 18.64 -1.65
C ILE A 57 -16.52 19.25 -0.51
N GLU A 58 -17.42 18.49 0.09
CA GLU A 58 -18.19 18.95 1.26
C GLU A 58 -17.27 19.11 2.51
N GLU A 59 -17.54 20.14 3.32
CA GLU A 59 -16.82 20.44 4.56
C GLU A 59 -16.84 19.26 5.55
N ASN A 60 -17.95 18.52 5.60
CA ASN A 60 -18.15 17.36 6.47
C ASN A 60 -17.78 16.01 5.80
N SER A 61 -17.12 16.05 4.64
CA SER A 61 -16.73 14.84 3.92
C SER A 61 -15.76 13.98 4.72
N ASP A 62 -15.76 12.67 4.46
CA ASP A 62 -14.84 11.75 5.13
C ASP A 62 -13.37 12.05 4.82
N ILE A 63 -13.07 12.76 3.72
CA ILE A 63 -11.71 13.17 3.38
C ILE A 63 -11.20 14.20 4.36
N ILE A 64 -11.99 15.24 4.66
CA ILE A 64 -11.64 16.26 5.66
C ILE A 64 -11.46 15.62 7.03
N LYS A 65 -12.35 14.70 7.43
CA LYS A 65 -12.22 13.96 8.69
C LYS A 65 -10.93 13.13 8.77
N ARG A 66 -10.51 12.49 7.66
CA ARG A 66 -9.24 11.76 7.60
C ARG A 66 -8.03 12.68 7.71
N TYR A 67 -8.06 13.87 7.10
CA TYR A 67 -6.98 14.84 7.21
C TYR A 67 -6.88 15.41 8.62
N GLU A 68 -8.02 15.69 9.24
CA GLU A 68 -8.09 16.10 10.65
C GLU A 68 -7.53 15.02 11.57
N TRP A 69 -7.95 13.76 11.41
CA TRP A 69 -7.42 12.63 12.18
C TRP A 69 -5.93 12.41 11.99
N LEU A 70 -5.44 12.56 10.75
CA LEU A 70 -4.00 12.44 10.46
C LEU A 70 -3.20 13.56 11.14
N GLY A 71 -3.83 14.71 11.44
CA GLY A 71 -3.20 15.86 12.08
C GLY A 71 -2.83 17.00 11.13
N LEU A 72 -3.19 16.90 9.84
CA LEU A 72 -2.82 17.90 8.82
C LEU A 72 -3.48 19.28 9.05
N LEU A 73 -4.54 19.35 9.84
CA LEU A 73 -5.28 20.59 10.13
C LEU A 73 -4.85 21.22 11.48
N SER A 74 -3.87 20.63 12.15
CA SER A 74 -3.41 21.05 13.47
C SER A 74 -2.52 22.29 13.42
N ASP A 75 -2.40 22.96 14.58
CA ASP A 75 -1.46 24.06 14.81
C ASP A 75 -0.10 23.54 15.35
N GLU A 76 0.16 22.23 15.24
CA GLU A 76 1.45 21.65 15.60
C GLU A 76 2.53 22.08 14.58
N PRO A 77 3.78 22.27 15.03
CA PRO A 77 4.88 22.60 14.14
C PRO A 77 5.12 21.47 13.13
N LEU A 78 5.60 21.84 11.95
CA LEU A 78 6.02 20.85 10.97
C LEU A 78 7.19 19.99 11.48
N PRO A 79 7.30 18.74 11.03
CA PRO A 79 8.33 17.81 11.49
C PRO A 79 9.70 18.13 10.88
N LEU A 80 9.73 18.97 9.85
CA LEU A 80 10.91 19.37 9.09
C LEU A 80 10.82 20.87 8.78
N GLU A 81 11.91 21.60 9.03
CA GLU A 81 12.05 22.99 8.59
C GLU A 81 12.29 23.08 7.08
N LYS A 82 12.99 22.10 6.50
CA LYS A 82 13.29 22.03 5.07
C LYS A 82 12.96 20.65 4.53
N GLY A 83 12.28 20.61 3.39
CA GLY A 83 11.90 19.38 2.72
C GLY A 83 10.80 19.61 1.70
N SER A 84 10.48 18.56 0.95
CA SER A 84 9.34 18.58 0.04
C SER A 84 8.01 18.38 0.78
N PRO A 85 6.87 18.79 0.20
CA PRO A 85 5.55 18.40 0.69
C PRO A 85 5.41 16.89 0.92
N LEU A 86 5.98 16.08 0.03
CA LEU A 86 6.00 14.63 0.17
C LEU A 86 6.77 14.18 1.42
N ASN A 87 7.89 14.83 1.76
CA ASN A 87 8.64 14.48 2.99
C ASN A 87 7.84 14.81 4.26
N ILE A 88 7.17 15.97 4.30
CA ILE A 88 6.32 16.38 5.42
C ILE A 88 5.14 15.42 5.59
N LEU A 89 4.46 15.09 4.49
CA LEU A 89 3.37 14.10 4.50
C LEU A 89 3.89 12.72 4.94
N GLY A 90 5.04 12.30 4.42
CA GLY A 90 5.67 11.04 4.77
C GLY A 90 5.99 10.94 6.26
N ALA A 91 6.51 12.02 6.86
CA ALA A 91 6.83 12.07 8.29
C ALA A 91 5.58 11.87 9.16
N ILE A 92 4.48 12.60 8.90
CA ILE A 92 3.25 12.44 9.69
C ILE A 92 2.58 11.09 9.47
N MET A 93 2.60 10.57 8.23
CA MET A 93 2.08 9.24 7.94
C MET A 93 2.90 8.14 8.62
N LEU A 94 4.24 8.28 8.67
CA LEU A 94 5.11 7.36 9.39
C LEU A 94 4.89 7.40 10.90
N GLU A 95 4.46 8.52 11.47
CA GLU A 95 4.08 8.58 12.89
C GLU A 95 2.72 7.92 13.12
N LYS A 96 1.71 8.25 12.31
CA LYS A 96 0.30 7.93 12.59
C LYS A 96 -0.20 6.60 12.02
N LEU A 97 0.44 6.05 10.98
CA LEU A 97 -0.04 4.89 10.23
C LEU A 97 0.81 3.63 10.45
N GLN A 98 1.49 3.55 11.59
CA GLN A 98 2.23 2.34 12.01
C GLN A 98 1.29 1.28 12.55
N TYR A 99 1.72 0.02 12.45
CA TYR A 99 1.11 -1.05 13.22
C TYR A 99 1.39 -0.86 14.70
N ALA A 100 0.35 -0.87 15.52
CA ALA A 100 0.46 -0.90 16.97
C ALA A 100 0.72 -2.33 17.48
N GLU A 101 1.12 -2.43 18.75
CA GLU A 101 1.32 -3.74 19.39
C GLU A 101 0.02 -4.56 19.37
N GLY A 102 0.14 -5.82 18.93
CA GLY A 102 -1.00 -6.74 18.80
C GLY A 102 -1.80 -6.60 17.50
N GLU A 103 -1.54 -5.58 16.69
CA GLU A 103 -2.11 -5.50 15.34
C GLU A 103 -1.46 -6.50 14.38
N ARG A 104 -2.15 -6.80 13.28
CA ARG A 104 -1.68 -7.73 12.26
C ARG A 104 -1.91 -7.17 10.86
N ASP A 105 -0.98 -7.45 9.96
CA ASP A 105 -1.15 -7.17 8.54
C ASP A 105 -1.89 -8.32 7.83
N MET A 106 -2.24 -8.06 6.57
CA MET A 106 -2.91 -9.04 5.72
C MET A 106 -2.42 -8.88 4.28
N ILE A 107 -2.08 -10.00 3.64
CA ILE A 107 -1.85 -10.09 2.21
C ILE A 107 -3.08 -10.71 1.56
N MET A 108 -3.57 -10.05 0.51
CA MET A 108 -4.59 -10.58 -0.39
C MET A 108 -4.07 -10.49 -1.82
N LEU A 109 -3.90 -11.65 -2.45
CA LEU A 109 -3.52 -11.77 -3.85
C LEU A 109 -4.52 -12.69 -4.55
N GLN A 110 -5.00 -12.25 -5.71
CA GLN A 110 -5.96 -13.02 -6.49
C GLN A 110 -5.59 -12.96 -7.97
N HIS A 111 -5.45 -14.13 -8.58
CA HIS A 111 -5.48 -14.28 -10.02
C HIS A 111 -6.90 -14.65 -10.45
N GLN A 112 -7.37 -14.06 -11.56
CA GLN A 112 -8.62 -14.42 -12.20
C GLN A 112 -8.35 -14.69 -13.68
N PHE A 113 -8.79 -15.86 -14.14
CA PHE A 113 -8.67 -16.31 -15.51
C PHE A 113 -10.05 -16.61 -16.07
N ILE A 114 -10.27 -16.23 -17.32
CA ILE A 114 -11.37 -16.74 -18.15
C ILE A 114 -10.74 -17.66 -19.18
N ALA A 115 -10.93 -18.97 -18.99
CA ALA A 115 -10.39 -20.01 -19.86
C ALA A 115 -11.44 -20.45 -20.87
N SER A 116 -11.06 -20.46 -22.15
CA SER A 116 -11.85 -21.02 -23.24
C SER A 116 -11.25 -22.35 -23.67
N TYR A 117 -12.09 -23.37 -23.79
CA TYR A 117 -11.69 -24.70 -24.22
C TYR A 117 -12.25 -25.00 -25.62
N PRO A 118 -11.74 -26.02 -26.34
CA PRO A 118 -12.38 -26.46 -27.57
C PRO A 118 -13.88 -26.76 -27.37
N GLY A 119 -14.72 -26.29 -28.30
CA GLY A 119 -16.17 -26.24 -28.14
C GLY A 119 -16.65 -24.90 -27.56
N ASP A 120 -17.85 -24.90 -26.96
CA ASP A 120 -18.45 -23.69 -26.35
C ASP A 120 -18.19 -23.59 -24.83
N LYS A 121 -17.37 -24.47 -24.27
CA LYS A 121 -17.09 -24.52 -22.84
C LYS A 121 -16.15 -23.38 -22.43
N LYS A 122 -16.57 -22.59 -21.43
CA LYS A 122 -15.74 -21.58 -20.76
C LYS A 122 -15.74 -21.80 -19.25
N GLU A 123 -14.62 -21.50 -18.62
CA GLU A 123 -14.48 -21.55 -17.17
C GLU A 123 -13.90 -20.25 -16.64
N LYS A 124 -14.46 -19.75 -15.55
CA LYS A 124 -13.82 -18.77 -14.69
C LYS A 124 -13.01 -19.51 -13.62
N ILE A 125 -11.70 -19.25 -13.59
CA ILE A 125 -10.78 -19.81 -12.59
C ILE A 125 -10.29 -18.66 -11.72
N THR A 126 -10.37 -18.82 -10.40
CA THR A 126 -9.81 -17.88 -9.43
C THR A 126 -8.81 -18.60 -8.54
N SER A 127 -7.64 -17.99 -8.34
CA SER A 127 -6.60 -18.51 -7.45
C SER A 127 -6.27 -17.43 -6.42
N THR A 128 -6.61 -17.69 -5.15
CA THR A 128 -6.62 -16.68 -4.09
C THR A 128 -5.69 -17.06 -2.95
N LEU A 129 -4.78 -16.17 -2.59
CA LEU A 129 -3.98 -16.20 -1.37
C LEU A 129 -4.52 -15.14 -0.41
N ILE A 130 -4.89 -15.57 0.80
CA ILE A 130 -5.16 -14.70 1.94
C ILE A 130 -4.27 -15.21 3.08
N ASP A 131 -3.34 -14.37 3.51
CA ASP A 131 -2.44 -14.66 4.63
C ASP A 131 -2.49 -13.49 5.62
N PHE A 132 -2.34 -13.80 6.90
CA PHE A 132 -2.36 -12.82 7.99
C PHE A 132 -1.05 -12.87 8.76
N GLY A 133 -0.62 -11.71 9.27
CA GLY A 133 0.49 -11.64 10.20
C GLY A 133 0.21 -12.47 11.45
N ILE A 134 1.26 -13.07 11.99
CA ILE A 134 1.20 -13.84 13.23
C ILE A 134 1.27 -12.84 14.40
N PRO A 135 0.30 -12.81 15.32
CA PRO A 135 0.37 -11.92 16.48
C PRO A 135 1.67 -12.11 17.26
N HIS A 136 2.40 -11.02 17.52
CA HIS A 136 3.73 -11.04 18.15
C HIS A 136 4.79 -11.88 17.41
N GLY A 137 4.60 -12.14 16.12
CA GLY A 137 5.52 -12.88 15.26
C GLY A 137 5.74 -12.16 13.93
N ASP A 138 6.05 -12.93 12.88
CA ASP A 138 6.30 -12.36 11.55
C ASP A 138 5.02 -11.83 10.90
N THR A 139 5.15 -10.69 10.21
CA THR A 139 4.10 -10.13 9.36
C THR A 139 3.85 -11.02 8.14
N SER A 140 2.62 -10.99 7.61
CA SER A 140 2.26 -11.66 6.37
C SER A 140 3.15 -11.18 5.22
N MET A 141 3.39 -9.87 5.13
CA MET A 141 4.31 -9.28 4.16
C MET A 141 5.73 -9.84 4.33
N GLY A 142 6.26 -9.87 5.55
CA GLY A 142 7.59 -10.40 5.84
C GLY A 142 7.73 -11.87 5.41
N ARG A 143 6.75 -12.70 5.76
CA ARG A 143 6.71 -14.12 5.39
C ARG A 143 6.62 -14.32 3.88
N THR A 144 5.67 -13.65 3.23
CA THR A 144 5.38 -13.84 1.79
C THR A 144 6.41 -13.19 0.85
N VAL A 145 7.33 -12.37 1.36
CA VAL A 145 8.49 -11.87 0.61
C VAL A 145 9.76 -12.64 0.98
N GLY A 146 10.03 -12.82 2.27
CA GLY A 146 11.27 -13.41 2.77
C GLY A 146 11.36 -14.92 2.55
N LEU A 147 10.28 -15.66 2.75
CA LEU A 147 10.29 -17.13 2.61
C LEU A 147 10.53 -17.57 1.16
N PRO A 148 9.87 -16.99 0.12
CA PRO A 148 10.20 -17.33 -1.26
C PRO A 148 11.67 -17.09 -1.60
N ALA A 149 12.26 -15.99 -1.11
CA ALA A 149 13.68 -15.68 -1.31
C ALA A 149 14.58 -16.72 -0.62
N ALA A 150 14.35 -17.02 0.66
CA ALA A 150 15.13 -17.98 1.43
C ALA A 150 15.05 -19.40 0.86
N ILE A 151 13.85 -19.85 0.48
CA ILE A 151 13.62 -21.16 -0.16
C ILE A 151 14.36 -21.22 -1.51
N SER A 152 14.25 -20.17 -2.33
CA SER A 152 14.95 -20.13 -3.62
C SER A 152 16.47 -20.23 -3.43
N THR A 153 17.03 -19.46 -2.48
CA THR A 153 18.46 -19.52 -2.15
C THR A 153 18.87 -20.92 -1.71
N LYS A 154 18.11 -21.55 -0.80
CA LYS A 154 18.35 -22.93 -0.36
C LYS A 154 18.35 -23.91 -1.54
N LEU A 155 17.33 -23.86 -2.41
CA LEU A 155 17.20 -24.77 -3.55
C LEU A 155 18.34 -24.62 -4.57
N ILE A 156 18.86 -23.40 -4.76
CA ILE A 156 20.04 -23.15 -5.60
C ILE A 156 21.28 -23.78 -4.96
N LEU A 157 21.51 -23.55 -3.66
CA LEU A 157 22.66 -24.11 -2.94
C LEU A 157 22.65 -25.65 -2.87
N GLU A 158 21.46 -26.25 -2.80
CA GLU A 158 21.27 -27.70 -2.84
C GLU A 158 21.37 -28.29 -4.27
N GLY A 159 21.55 -27.46 -5.30
CA GLY A 159 21.63 -27.89 -6.70
C GLY A 159 20.29 -28.38 -7.26
N LYS A 160 19.17 -28.11 -6.59
CA LYS A 160 17.81 -28.44 -7.06
C LYS A 160 17.30 -27.44 -8.10
N ILE A 161 17.81 -26.22 -8.07
CA ILE A 161 17.68 -25.23 -9.14
C ILE A 161 19.09 -24.97 -9.67
N ASP A 162 19.38 -25.48 -10.87
CA ASP A 162 20.71 -25.45 -11.49
C ASP A 162 20.82 -24.47 -12.67
N LYS A 163 19.76 -23.71 -12.94
CA LYS A 163 19.71 -22.73 -14.04
C LYS A 163 20.75 -21.64 -13.85
N THR A 164 21.60 -21.46 -14.85
CA THR A 164 22.61 -20.40 -14.90
C THR A 164 22.08 -19.15 -15.62
N GLY A 165 22.56 -17.97 -15.22
CA GLY A 165 22.16 -16.69 -15.81
C GLY A 165 21.12 -15.96 -14.97
N VAL A 166 20.48 -14.93 -15.55
CA VAL A 166 19.47 -14.11 -14.88
C VAL A 166 18.09 -14.64 -15.20
N HIS A 167 17.37 -15.12 -14.18
CA HIS A 167 16.06 -15.74 -14.32
C HIS A 167 15.01 -15.07 -13.42
N ILE A 168 13.77 -15.08 -13.89
CA ILE A 168 12.56 -14.79 -13.10
C ILE A 168 11.76 -16.10 -12.92
N PRO A 169 10.90 -16.24 -11.89
CA PRO A 169 10.27 -17.51 -11.52
C PRO A 169 9.06 -17.86 -12.40
N VAL A 170 9.25 -17.94 -13.72
CA VAL A 170 8.19 -18.24 -14.71
C VAL A 170 8.30 -19.64 -15.30
N THR A 171 9.36 -20.39 -14.98
CA THR A 171 9.56 -21.77 -15.43
C THR A 171 9.19 -22.78 -14.33
N PRO A 172 8.57 -23.92 -14.68
CA PRO A 172 8.16 -24.91 -13.68
C PRO A 172 9.30 -25.44 -12.82
N GLU A 173 10.50 -25.57 -13.37
CA GLU A 173 11.70 -26.01 -12.66
C GLU A 173 12.08 -25.07 -11.51
N ILE A 174 11.74 -23.78 -11.61
CA ILE A 174 11.97 -22.79 -10.55
C ILE A 174 10.76 -22.74 -9.61
N TYR A 175 9.56 -22.43 -10.13
CA TYR A 175 8.44 -22.12 -9.25
C TYR A 175 7.85 -23.35 -8.54
N THR A 176 7.90 -24.54 -9.15
CA THR A 176 7.26 -25.74 -8.58
C THR A 176 7.88 -26.15 -7.24
N PRO A 177 9.21 -26.33 -7.11
CA PRO A 177 9.80 -26.67 -5.81
C PRO A 177 9.62 -25.56 -4.77
N ILE A 178 9.65 -24.29 -5.18
CA ILE A 178 9.42 -23.16 -4.28
C ILE A 178 7.98 -23.21 -3.72
N LEU A 179 6.97 -23.37 -4.58
CA LEU A 179 5.57 -23.45 -4.17
C LEU A 179 5.29 -24.68 -3.29
N GLN A 180 6.00 -25.79 -3.51
CA GLN A 180 5.89 -26.99 -2.67
C GLN A 180 6.40 -26.74 -1.24
N GLU A 181 7.55 -26.09 -1.08
CA GLU A 181 8.06 -25.73 0.26
C GLU A 181 7.17 -24.66 0.93
N LEU A 182 6.72 -23.64 0.18
CA LEU A 182 5.79 -22.63 0.71
C LEU A 182 4.47 -23.22 1.20
N LYS A 183 3.95 -24.24 0.51
CA LYS A 183 2.76 -24.96 0.94
C LYS A 183 2.95 -25.63 2.30
N GLY A 184 4.15 -26.10 2.62
CA GLY A 184 4.49 -26.64 3.95
C GLY A 184 4.56 -25.58 5.06
N LEU A 185 4.56 -24.30 4.70
CA LEU A 185 4.55 -23.15 5.60
C LEU A 185 3.19 -22.43 5.62
N ASP A 186 2.14 -23.13 5.14
CA ASP A 186 0.76 -22.64 5.00
C ASP A 186 0.59 -21.41 4.08
N ILE A 187 1.58 -21.13 3.22
CA ILE A 187 1.48 -20.11 2.16
C ILE A 187 0.99 -20.80 0.90
N VAL A 188 -0.33 -20.82 0.73
CA VAL A 188 -0.99 -21.58 -0.33
C VAL A 188 -2.13 -20.81 -0.98
N PHE A 189 -2.20 -20.89 -2.31
CA PHE A 189 -3.34 -20.39 -3.05
C PHE A 189 -4.49 -21.39 -3.03
N LYS A 190 -5.70 -20.90 -2.83
CA LYS A 190 -6.94 -21.67 -2.96
C LYS A 190 -7.56 -21.40 -4.32
N GLU A 191 -7.73 -22.46 -5.10
CA GLU A 191 -8.34 -22.39 -6.43
C GLU A 191 -9.84 -22.69 -6.39
N LYS A 192 -10.61 -21.92 -7.17
CA LYS A 192 -12.05 -22.16 -7.42
C LYS A 192 -12.32 -22.04 -8.92
N LYS A 193 -13.11 -22.97 -9.46
CA LYS A 193 -13.52 -23.03 -10.86
C LYS A 193 -15.04 -22.96 -10.97
N GLU A 194 -15.53 -22.21 -11.94
CA GLU A 194 -16.95 -22.01 -12.23
C GLU A 194 -17.14 -22.04 -13.76
N GLU A 195 -18.09 -22.82 -14.27
CA GLU A 195 -18.45 -22.78 -15.69
C GLU A 195 -19.26 -21.50 -16.00
N ILE A 196 -18.98 -20.83 -17.12
CA ILE A 196 -19.59 -19.55 -17.51
C ILE A 196 -19.98 -19.47 -18.99
#